data_AF-A0A8S2XAH4-F1
#
_entry.id   AF-A0A8S2XAH4-F1
#
_cell.length_a   1.000
_cell.length_b   1.000
_cell.length_c   1.000
_cell.angle_alpha   90.00
_cell.angle_beta   90.00
_cell.angle_gamma   90.00
#
_symmetry.space_group_name_H-M   'P 1'
#
loop_
_entity.id
_entity.type
_entity.pdbx_description
1 polymer ?
#
loop_
_entity_poly.entity_id
_entity_poly.type
_entity_poly.pdbx_seq_one_letter_code
_entity_poly.pdbx_strand_id
1 'polypeptide(L)'
;MRAMRLMSGFFASFPHCKLHERAAAFRIETANEWPWFFLRQEQLFIFLQDPIHLVVKWRNRLLSQRAELRIGNGIICIQHLQNILKYDNYTKLDHGMIKSDINPKDRQNHRSCVKLTSDDVLNILNEETDANGTLLYLTLLKMIITSYIEKSTSVEK
;
A
#
# COMPACT_ATOMS: atom_id res chain seq x y z
N MET A 1 7.10 6.71 -6.07
CA MET A 1 7.85 7.96 -6.25
C MET A 1 7.04 9.13 -6.84
N ARG A 2 5.77 9.01 -7.27
CA ARG A 2 5.08 10.16 -7.92
C ARG A 2 4.66 11.26 -6.92
N ALA A 3 4.18 10.96 -5.72
CA ALA A 3 3.95 11.99 -4.69
C ALA A 3 5.27 12.70 -4.30
N MET A 4 6.35 11.93 -4.11
CA MET A 4 7.70 12.50 -3.96
C MET A 4 8.15 13.30 -5.19
N ARG A 5 7.79 12.92 -6.42
CA ARG A 5 8.07 13.63 -7.69
C ARG A 5 7.13 14.78 -7.98
N LEU A 6 5.93 14.81 -7.42
CA LEU A 6 4.99 15.93 -7.47
C LEU A 6 5.42 16.96 -6.44
N MET A 7 5.88 16.53 -5.26
CA MET A 7 6.58 17.39 -4.31
C MET A 7 7.92 17.87 -4.85
N SER A 8 8.81 16.98 -5.31
CA SER A 8 10.07 17.40 -5.92
C SER A 8 9.88 18.07 -7.28
N GLY A 9 8.77 17.83 -7.97
CA GLY A 9 8.36 18.52 -9.20
C GLY A 9 7.78 19.90 -8.90
N PHE A 10 7.03 20.06 -7.82
CA PHE A 10 6.68 21.36 -7.23
C PHE A 10 7.96 22.12 -6.83
N PHE A 11 8.88 21.48 -6.11
CA PHE A 11 10.17 22.08 -5.77
C PHE A 11 11.06 22.38 -6.99
N ALA A 12 11.01 21.54 -8.04
CA ALA A 12 11.78 21.73 -9.27
C ALA A 12 11.14 22.77 -10.21
N SER A 13 9.82 22.92 -10.18
CA SER A 13 9.06 23.91 -10.96
C SER A 13 9.02 25.28 -10.27
N PHE A 14 9.30 25.32 -8.97
CA PHE A 14 9.48 26.55 -8.18
C PHE A 14 10.87 26.57 -7.53
N PRO A 15 11.96 26.53 -8.31
CA PRO A 15 13.33 26.43 -7.78
C PRO A 15 13.75 27.68 -6.97
N HIS A 16 13.03 28.79 -7.15
CA HIS A 16 13.23 30.04 -6.41
C HIS A 16 12.22 30.25 -5.27
N CYS A 17 11.29 29.31 -5.04
CA CYS A 17 10.44 29.37 -3.87
C CYS A 17 11.29 28.98 -2.66
N LYS A 18 11.73 30.00 -1.93
CA LYS A 18 12.39 29.84 -0.65
C LYS A 18 11.35 29.37 0.37
N LEU A 19 11.13 28.07 0.44
CA LEU A 19 10.15 27.48 1.37
C LEU A 19 10.42 27.80 2.84
N HIS A 20 11.69 28.05 3.20
CA HIS A 20 12.07 28.55 4.52
C HIS A 20 11.51 29.97 4.81
N GLU A 21 11.20 30.77 3.80
CA GLU A 21 10.55 32.08 3.95
C GLU A 21 9.01 31.96 4.04
N ARG A 22 8.46 30.75 3.85
CA ARG A 22 7.02 30.46 3.93
C ARG A 22 6.75 29.37 4.96
N ALA A 23 7.08 29.62 6.24
CA ALA A 23 6.87 28.68 7.34
C ALA A 23 5.41 28.15 7.43
N ALA A 24 4.43 28.97 7.03
CA ALA A 24 3.02 28.57 6.98
C ALA A 24 2.67 27.56 5.86
N ALA A 25 3.55 27.32 4.88
CA ALA A 25 3.29 26.42 3.75
C ALA A 25 3.19 24.94 4.16
N PHE A 26 3.67 24.59 5.36
CA PHE A 26 3.66 23.23 5.89
C PHE A 26 3.10 23.18 7.31
N ARG A 27 1.94 23.81 7.48
CA ARG A 27 1.14 23.62 8.69
C ARG A 27 0.32 22.35 8.54
N ILE A 28 0.54 21.39 9.41
CA ILE A 28 -0.24 20.14 9.49
C ILE A 28 -1.15 20.26 10.70
N GLU A 29 -2.47 20.14 10.51
CA GLU A 29 -3.40 20.02 11.62
C GLU A 29 -3.39 18.58 12.13
N THR A 30 -2.91 18.40 13.36
CA THR A 30 -2.96 17.12 14.07
C THR A 30 -4.20 17.08 14.93
N ALA A 31 -4.97 15.99 14.86
CA ALA A 31 -6.11 15.80 15.73
C ALA A 31 -5.65 15.72 17.20
N ASN A 32 -6.23 16.54 18.07
CA ASN A 32 -5.87 16.63 19.49
C ASN A 32 -6.13 15.31 20.26
N GLU A 33 -6.97 14.45 19.70
CA GLU A 33 -7.39 13.17 20.24
C GLU A 33 -6.36 12.03 20.06
N TRP A 34 -5.20 12.30 19.44
CA TRP A 34 -4.12 11.31 19.25
C TRP A 34 -2.92 11.60 20.16
N PRO A 35 -2.99 11.32 21.48
CA PRO A 35 -1.91 11.61 22.43
C PRO A 35 -0.60 10.85 22.14
N TRP A 36 -0.69 9.80 21.32
CA TRP A 36 0.45 8.98 20.89
C TRP A 36 1.15 9.53 19.62
N PHE A 37 0.55 10.50 18.93
CA PHE A 37 1.09 11.03 17.68
C PHE A 37 1.94 12.28 17.94
N PHE A 38 3.26 12.17 17.77
CA PHE A 38 4.19 13.27 18.00
C PHE A 38 4.69 13.84 16.67
N LEU A 39 4.15 14.99 16.28
CA LEU A 39 4.60 15.77 15.14
C LEU A 39 4.41 17.26 15.46
N ARG A 40 5.40 18.11 15.18
CA ARG A 40 5.25 19.56 15.33
C ARG A 40 4.27 20.08 14.27
N GLN A 41 3.43 21.04 14.62
CA GLN A 41 2.43 21.57 13.69
C GLN A 41 3.06 22.24 12.46
N GLU A 42 4.22 22.86 12.64
CA GLU A 42 5.03 23.46 11.58
C GLU A 42 6.17 22.52 11.20
N GLN A 43 6.22 22.15 9.92
CA GLN A 43 7.27 21.29 9.38
C GLN A 43 8.15 22.07 8.40
N LEU A 44 9.46 22.07 8.60
CA LEU A 44 10.40 22.67 7.62
C LEU A 44 10.61 21.77 6.40
N PHE A 45 10.38 20.46 6.56
CA PHE A 45 10.55 19.44 5.53
C PHE A 45 9.41 18.44 5.60
N ILE A 46 8.98 17.93 4.44
CA ILE A 46 8.07 16.79 4.38
C ILE A 46 8.90 15.51 4.29
N PHE A 47 8.88 14.72 5.35
CA PHE A 47 9.46 13.38 5.35
C PHE A 47 8.48 12.41 4.71
N LEU A 48 8.93 11.78 3.62
CA LEU A 48 8.14 10.78 2.89
C LEU A 48 8.82 9.42 3.03
N GLN A 49 8.05 8.40 3.40
CA GLN A 49 8.55 7.04 3.40
C GLN A 49 8.67 6.52 1.96
N ASP A 50 9.67 5.69 1.68
CA ASP A 50 9.76 5.00 0.40
C ASP A 50 8.52 4.10 0.18
N PRO A 51 7.72 4.37 -0.87
CA PRO A 51 6.49 3.62 -1.13
C PRO A 51 6.75 2.17 -1.54
N ILE A 52 7.89 1.85 -2.16
CA ILE A 52 8.25 0.45 -2.49
C ILE A 52 8.41 -0.32 -1.19
N HIS A 53 9.15 0.24 -0.23
CA HIS A 53 9.32 -0.38 1.08
C HIS A 53 8.01 -0.42 1.89
N LEU A 54 7.13 0.57 1.76
CA LEU A 54 5.81 0.56 2.37
C LEU A 54 4.97 -0.64 1.88
N VAL A 55 4.87 -0.80 0.56
CA VAL A 55 4.11 -1.88 -0.08
C VAL A 55 4.67 -3.26 0.28
N VAL A 56 6.00 -3.40 0.29
CA VAL A 56 6.67 -4.64 0.70
C VAL A 56 6.45 -4.95 2.19
N LYS A 57 6.48 -3.95 3.07
CA LYS A 57 6.13 -4.13 4.49
C LYS A 57 4.68 -4.61 4.65
N TRP A 58 3.75 -4.02 3.90
CA TRP A 58 2.33 -4.38 3.91
C TRP A 58 2.11 -5.85 3.50
N ARG A 59 2.76 -6.29 2.41
CA ARG A 59 2.75 -7.69 1.97
C ARG A 59 3.41 -8.62 2.98
N ASN A 60 4.57 -8.25 3.53
CA ASN A 60 5.26 -9.07 4.54
C ASN A 60 4.44 -9.21 5.84
N ARG A 61 3.61 -8.20 6.16
CA ARG A 61 2.70 -8.25 7.30
C ARG A 61 1.59 -9.29 7.07
N LEU A 62 0.99 -9.32 5.89
CA LEU A 62 0.02 -10.36 5.48
C LEU A 62 0.61 -11.78 5.57
N LEU A 63 1.87 -11.96 5.20
CA LEU A 63 2.54 -13.27 5.26
C LEU A 63 3.04 -13.67 6.66
N SER A 64 2.97 -12.75 7.63
CA SER A 64 3.50 -13.00 8.98
C SER A 64 2.48 -13.75 9.82
N GLN A 65 2.91 -14.85 10.44
CA GLN A 65 2.10 -15.60 11.42
C GLN A 65 2.19 -15.00 12.84
N ARG A 66 2.88 -13.88 13.03
CA ARG A 66 3.19 -13.34 14.36
C ARG A 66 2.02 -12.63 15.03
N ALA A 67 1.05 -12.14 14.26
CA ALA A 67 -0.09 -11.43 14.80
C ALA A 67 -1.29 -11.65 13.88
N GLU A 68 -2.46 -11.73 14.49
CA GLU A 68 -3.71 -11.71 13.76
C GLU A 68 -3.93 -10.31 13.16
N LEU A 69 -4.34 -10.27 11.89
CA LEU A 69 -4.65 -9.04 11.19
C LEU A 69 -6.16 -8.92 11.03
N ARG A 70 -6.70 -7.76 11.41
CA ARG A 70 -8.12 -7.46 11.32
C ARG A 70 -8.36 -6.05 10.80
N ILE A 71 -9.40 -5.87 10.00
CA ILE A 71 -9.96 -4.55 9.65
C ILE A 71 -11.45 -4.60 10.01
N GLY A 72 -11.86 -3.80 11.00
CA GLY A 72 -13.19 -3.92 11.59
C GLY A 72 -13.45 -5.34 12.07
N ASN A 73 -14.53 -5.96 11.58
CA ASN A 73 -14.90 -7.34 11.88
C ASN A 73 -14.29 -8.36 10.90
N GLY A 74 -13.58 -7.92 9.86
CA GLY A 74 -12.98 -8.80 8.85
C GLY A 74 -11.64 -9.36 9.31
N ILE A 75 -11.47 -10.67 9.21
CA ILE A 75 -10.19 -11.35 9.44
C ILE A 75 -9.39 -11.34 8.14
N ILE A 76 -8.11 -10.99 8.24
CA ILE A 76 -7.17 -11.02 7.12
C ILE A 76 -6.31 -12.26 7.28
N CYS A 77 -6.43 -13.16 6.31
CA CYS A 77 -5.73 -14.43 6.33
C CYS A 77 -5.01 -14.70 5.01
N ILE A 78 -3.76 -15.12 5.10
CA ILE A 78 -2.99 -15.62 3.95
C ILE A 78 -3.56 -16.94 3.40
N GLN A 79 -4.35 -17.66 4.20
CA GLN A 79 -4.96 -18.92 3.78
C GLN A 79 -5.89 -18.72 2.58
N HIS A 80 -6.59 -17.59 2.48
CA HIS A 80 -7.43 -17.27 1.32
C HIS A 80 -6.61 -17.29 0.01
N LEU A 81 -5.42 -16.68 -0.01
CA LEU A 81 -4.53 -16.72 -1.19
C LEU A 81 -3.90 -18.10 -1.41
N GLN A 82 -3.64 -18.85 -0.34
CA GLN A 82 -3.14 -20.22 -0.47
C GLN A 82 -4.18 -21.17 -1.04
N ASN A 83 -5.46 -20.93 -0.75
CA ASN A 83 -6.59 -21.67 -1.26
C ASN A 83 -6.72 -21.46 -2.77
N ILE A 84 -6.64 -20.21 -3.24
CA ILE A 84 -6.60 -19.88 -4.68
C ILE A 84 -5.47 -20.64 -5.40
N LEU A 85 -4.29 -20.77 -4.79
CA LEU A 85 -3.16 -21.49 -5.38
C LEU A 85 -3.26 -23.03 -5.33
N LYS A 86 -4.18 -23.58 -4.54
CA LYS A 86 -4.29 -25.02 -4.27
C LYS A 86 -5.54 -25.66 -4.85
N TYR A 87 -6.64 -24.92 -4.94
CA TYR A 87 -7.91 -25.45 -5.40
C TYR A 87 -7.96 -25.58 -6.91
N ASP A 88 -8.45 -26.71 -7.39
CA ASP A 88 -8.57 -27.02 -8.82
C ASP A 88 -9.63 -26.15 -9.54
N ASN A 89 -10.42 -25.38 -8.79
CA ASN A 89 -11.39 -24.43 -9.32
C ASN A 89 -10.74 -23.25 -10.05
N TYR A 90 -9.47 -22.96 -9.73
CA TYR A 90 -8.73 -21.84 -10.32
C TYR A 90 -7.41 -22.33 -10.89
N THR A 91 -7.12 -21.94 -12.12
CA THR A 91 -5.86 -22.21 -12.78
C THR A 91 -4.91 -21.03 -12.62
N LYS A 92 -3.62 -21.27 -12.90
CA LYS A 92 -2.62 -20.20 -12.96
C LYS A 92 -2.97 -19.10 -13.97
N LEU A 93 -3.74 -19.41 -15.01
CA LEU A 93 -4.18 -18.42 -16.00
C LEU A 93 -5.24 -17.49 -15.42
N ASP A 94 -6.07 -17.99 -14.50
CA ASP A 94 -7.11 -17.20 -13.86
C ASP A 94 -6.51 -16.21 -12.87
N HIS A 95 -5.58 -16.65 -12.02
CA HIS A 95 -5.08 -15.81 -10.92
C HIS A 95 -3.67 -15.22 -11.13
N GLY A 96 -2.86 -15.71 -12.07
CA GLY A 96 -1.50 -15.21 -12.37
C GLY A 96 -0.42 -15.39 -11.27
N MET A 97 -0.82 -15.74 -10.04
CA MET A 97 0.07 -16.02 -8.91
C MET A 97 0.89 -17.32 -9.06
N ILE A 98 2.04 -17.38 -8.39
CA ILE A 98 2.84 -18.59 -8.18
C ILE A 98 3.23 -18.74 -6.70
N LYS A 99 3.61 -19.95 -6.29
CA LYS A 99 3.97 -20.26 -4.88
C LYS A 99 5.03 -19.32 -4.28
N SER A 100 5.96 -18.81 -5.08
CA SER A 100 6.98 -17.87 -4.59
C SER A 100 6.42 -16.48 -4.27
N ASP A 101 5.29 -16.08 -4.86
CA ASP A 101 4.67 -14.77 -4.62
C ASP A 101 4.17 -14.65 -3.15
N ILE A 102 3.79 -15.76 -2.52
CA ILE A 102 3.38 -15.84 -1.10
C ILE A 102 4.48 -16.38 -0.17
N ASN A 103 5.74 -16.46 -0.63
CA ASN A 103 6.83 -16.96 0.19
C ASN A 103 7.30 -15.90 1.21
N PRO A 104 7.22 -16.15 2.53
CA PRO A 104 7.63 -15.20 3.56
C PRO A 104 9.15 -15.00 3.67
N LYS A 105 9.96 -15.90 3.09
CA LYS A 105 11.43 -15.79 3.12
C LYS A 105 11.94 -14.67 2.22
N ASP A 106 11.27 -14.44 1.08
CA ASP A 106 11.62 -13.36 0.16
C ASP A 106 10.95 -12.06 0.62
N ARG A 107 11.65 -11.32 1.48
CA ARG A 107 11.14 -10.09 2.12
C ARG A 107 11.24 -8.85 1.25
N GLN A 108 11.80 -8.93 0.05
CA GLN A 108 12.03 -7.78 -0.84
C GLN A 108 11.22 -7.86 -2.14
N ASN A 109 10.31 -8.84 -2.26
CA ASN A 109 9.57 -9.12 -3.49
C ASN A 109 8.46 -8.10 -3.78
N HIS A 110 8.84 -6.93 -4.30
CA HIS A 110 7.87 -5.94 -4.75
C HIS A 110 6.95 -6.47 -5.86
N ARG A 111 7.47 -7.30 -6.78
CA ARG A 111 6.69 -7.87 -7.89
C ARG A 111 5.51 -8.70 -7.40
N SER A 112 5.70 -9.47 -6.33
CA SER A 112 4.62 -10.23 -5.71
C SER A 112 3.50 -9.32 -5.20
N CYS A 113 3.83 -8.14 -4.68
CA CYS A 113 2.82 -7.20 -4.19
C CYS A 113 1.85 -6.80 -5.30
N VAL A 114 2.38 -6.46 -6.50
CA VAL A 114 1.57 -6.10 -7.67
C VAL A 114 0.69 -7.25 -8.14
N LYS A 115 1.22 -8.48 -8.14
CA LYS A 115 0.44 -9.67 -8.54
C LYS A 115 -0.66 -10.01 -7.55
N LEU A 116 -0.38 -9.94 -6.25
CA LEU A 116 -1.37 -10.20 -5.20
C LEU A 116 -2.54 -9.22 -5.24
N THR A 117 -2.34 -8.05 -5.86
CA THR A 117 -3.35 -7.02 -6.04
C THR A 117 -3.89 -6.92 -7.47
N SER A 118 -3.69 -7.95 -8.31
CA SER A 118 -4.29 -7.95 -9.65
C SER A 118 -5.81 -8.02 -9.55
N ASP A 119 -6.51 -7.46 -10.55
CA ASP A 119 -7.97 -7.52 -10.59
C ASP A 119 -8.47 -8.96 -10.56
N ASP A 120 -7.77 -9.89 -11.22
CA ASP A 120 -8.17 -11.30 -11.25
C ASP A 120 -8.16 -11.93 -9.84
N VAL A 121 -7.11 -11.65 -9.04
CA VAL A 121 -7.03 -12.14 -7.66
C VAL A 121 -8.10 -11.51 -6.78
N LEU A 122 -8.36 -10.21 -6.94
CA LEU A 122 -9.40 -9.51 -6.17
C LEU A 122 -10.81 -10.00 -6.53
N ASN A 123 -11.08 -10.28 -7.80
CA ASN A 123 -12.35 -10.81 -8.26
C ASN A 123 -12.61 -12.20 -7.66
N ILE A 124 -11.60 -13.09 -7.68
CA ILE A 124 -11.70 -14.41 -7.06
C ILE A 124 -11.97 -14.29 -5.54
N LEU A 125 -11.24 -13.42 -4.84
CA LEU A 125 -11.47 -13.20 -3.40
C LEU A 125 -12.85 -12.60 -3.11
N ASN A 126 -13.45 -11.87 -4.05
CA ASN A 126 -14.78 -11.31 -3.90
C ASN A 126 -15.89 -12.36 -4.06
N GLU A 127 -15.60 -13.51 -4.68
CA GLU A 127 -16.50 -14.67 -4.75
C GLU A 127 -16.46 -15.51 -3.45
N GLU A 128 -15.37 -15.41 -2.67
CA GLU A 128 -15.20 -16.12 -1.40
C GLU A 128 -15.85 -15.34 -0.23
N THR A 129 -16.91 -15.88 0.36
CA THR A 129 -17.68 -15.21 1.43
C THR A 129 -16.90 -14.89 2.69
N ASP A 130 -15.86 -15.67 3.02
CA ASP A 130 -15.01 -15.50 4.20
C ASP A 130 -13.75 -14.67 3.93
N ALA A 131 -13.50 -14.29 2.67
CA ALA A 131 -12.29 -13.58 2.28
C ALA A 131 -12.39 -12.05 2.32
N ASN A 132 -13.56 -11.49 2.69
CA ASN A 132 -13.83 -10.04 2.70
C ASN A 132 -12.75 -9.18 3.38
N GLY A 133 -12.20 -9.64 4.51
CA GLY A 133 -11.12 -8.93 5.20
C GLY A 133 -9.83 -8.88 4.37
N THR A 134 -9.44 -10.01 3.78
CA THR A 134 -8.28 -10.09 2.88
C THR A 134 -8.49 -9.30 1.59
N LEU A 135 -9.70 -9.35 1.01
CA LEU A 135 -10.09 -8.55 -0.16
C LEU A 135 -9.87 -7.06 0.11
N LEU A 136 -10.45 -6.54 1.20
CA LEU A 136 -10.30 -5.13 1.57
C LEU A 136 -8.82 -4.76 1.81
N TYR A 137 -8.07 -5.61 2.49
CA TYR A 137 -6.65 -5.39 2.75
C TYR A 137 -5.80 -5.30 1.48
N LEU A 138 -6.09 -6.15 0.48
CA LEU A 138 -5.39 -6.15 -0.81
C LEU A 138 -5.87 -5.01 -1.71
N THR A 139 -7.15 -4.62 -1.64
CA THR A 139 -7.67 -3.43 -2.32
C THR A 139 -6.98 -2.16 -1.81
N LEU A 140 -6.81 -2.02 -0.48
CA LEU A 140 -6.02 -0.92 0.09
C LEU A 140 -4.57 -0.94 -0.39
N LEU A 141 -3.95 -2.12 -0.46
CA LEU A 141 -2.60 -2.26 -1.01
C LEU A 141 -2.54 -1.83 -2.49
N LYS A 142 -3.53 -2.21 -3.30
CA LYS A 142 -3.66 -1.79 -4.70
C LYS A 142 -3.73 -0.28 -4.81
N MET A 143 -4.58 0.36 -4.01
CA MET A 143 -4.70 1.82 -3.98
C MET A 143 -3.38 2.49 -3.62
N ILE A 144 -2.64 1.96 -2.63
CA ILE A 144 -1.30 2.49 -2.27
C ILE A 144 -0.33 2.36 -3.46
N ILE A 145 -0.33 1.21 -4.16
CA ILE A 145 0.52 1.00 -5.34
C ILE A 145 0.15 2.01 -6.44
N THR A 146 -1.12 2.16 -6.78
CA THR A 146 -1.60 3.09 -7.82
C THR A 146 -1.33 4.55 -7.46
N SER A 147 -1.54 4.95 -6.21
CA SER A 147 -1.34 6.34 -5.79
C SER A 147 0.14 6.72 -5.71
N TYR A 148 1.00 5.83 -5.20
CA TYR A 148 2.39 6.20 -4.90
C TYR A 148 3.43 5.67 -5.88
N ILE A 149 3.16 4.55 -6.56
CA ILE A 149 4.15 3.83 -7.38
C ILE A 149 3.87 3.99 -8.88
N GLU A 150 2.61 3.87 -9.30
CA GLU A 150 2.25 3.99 -10.71
C GLU A 150 2.58 5.37 -11.27
N LYS A 151 3.10 5.37 -12.51
CA LYS A 151 3.59 6.58 -13.17
C LYS A 151 2.50 7.31 -13.93
N SER A 152 1.35 6.68 -14.20
CA SER A 152 0.23 7.22 -14.99
C SER A 152 -0.69 8.16 -14.20
N THR A 153 -0.77 8.03 -12.88
CA THR A 153 -1.70 8.77 -11.97
C THR A 153 -1.55 10.30 -11.95
N SER A 154 -2.25 11.06 -12.81
CA SER A 154 -2.22 12.54 -12.83
C SER A 154 -3.27 13.19 -11.94
N VAL A 155 -2.95 14.39 -11.44
CA VAL A 155 -3.93 15.33 -10.88
C VAL A 155 -4.39 16.20 -12.05
N GLU A 156 -5.67 16.10 -12.41
CA GLU A 156 -6.27 17.07 -13.32
C GLU A 156 -6.38 18.43 -12.60
N LYS A 157 -6.00 19.49 -13.32
CA LYS A 157 -6.03 20.86 -12.83
C LYS A 157 -7.40 21.47 -13.02
#